data_AF-A0A4S8ZGJ0-F1
#
_entry.id   AF-A0A4S8ZGJ0-F1
#
_cell.length_a   1.000
_cell.length_b   1.000
_cell.length_c   1.000
_cell.angle_alpha   90.00
_cell.angle_beta   90.00
_cell.angle_gamma   90.00
#
_symmetry.space_group_name_H-M   'P 1'
#
loop_
_entity.id
_entity.type
_entity.pdbx_description
1 polymer ?
#
loop_
_entity_poly.entity_id
_entity_poly.type
_entity_poly.pdbx_seq_one_letter_code
_entity_poly.pdbx_strand_id
1 'polypeptide(L)'
;MTKHSMYDGPFTGGKDEDRVAHDIVEKEAWLRSFGMAPYTSPSDYNISKVNKKRVESLNTTNTQNLPACEKIPGVLSAGFKHHLEGLKQDCLTSVNWSGACSQVSYAIKQHTIDKVVILGSASIFSHTGEYVFWQHEMGFVLAIFELAKQQAQSKKTRTPKLYFQDPSFCAADHRLLQDLGGQVIQDPEAFMRYIDGKTLVFAKCPPLTMYFQDLLQTRPAVCISTDLKQTIDGALYLQSKYSDFPPNFDIRGTAESFMIGRQKAELHQAMHHLYPSIPDRGLDNFLVNMWVYWQGEKVNATREAKKVGKLGNKAKKWLESL
;
A
#
# COMPACT_ATOMS: atom_id res chain seq x y z
N MET A 1 21.62 -16.13 -4.90
CA MET A 1 20.26 -15.56 -4.71
C MET A 1 19.92 -15.68 -3.24
N THR A 2 20.27 -14.65 -2.48
CA THR A 2 20.05 -14.57 -1.03
C THR A 2 18.69 -13.92 -0.80
N LYS A 3 17.76 -14.64 -0.16
CA LYS A 3 16.53 -14.05 0.38
C LYS A 3 16.93 -13.17 1.56
N HIS A 4 16.81 -11.86 1.42
CA HIS A 4 16.91 -10.95 2.56
C HIS A 4 15.50 -10.71 3.08
N SER A 5 15.19 -11.35 4.22
CA SER A 5 14.10 -11.00 5.11
C SER A 5 14.33 -9.58 5.59
N MET A 6 13.37 -8.67 5.38
CA MET A 6 13.48 -7.27 5.81
C MET A 6 13.25 -7.06 7.32
N TYR A 7 13.20 -8.13 8.13
CA TYR A 7 13.08 -8.05 9.59
C TYR A 7 13.97 -9.10 10.27
N ASP A 8 15.26 -8.82 10.36
CA ASP A 8 16.19 -9.51 11.26
C ASP A 8 16.95 -8.48 12.12
N GLY A 9 16.19 -7.73 12.93
CA GLY A 9 16.77 -7.06 14.11
C GLY A 9 17.10 -8.11 15.19
N PRO A 10 18.11 -7.89 16.05
CA PRO A 10 18.48 -8.86 17.07
C PRO A 10 17.31 -9.06 18.06
N PHE A 11 16.72 -10.26 18.05
CA PHE A 11 15.74 -10.70 19.04
C PHE A 11 16.34 -10.57 20.45
N THR A 12 15.84 -9.62 21.24
CA THR A 12 16.17 -9.54 22.66
C THR A 12 15.23 -10.46 23.42
N GLY A 13 15.76 -11.56 23.96
CA GLY A 13 14.97 -12.69 24.49
C GLY A 13 13.83 -12.35 25.47
N GLY A 14 12.86 -13.25 25.54
CA GLY A 14 11.78 -13.32 26.54
C GLY A 14 10.63 -12.31 26.38
N LYS A 15 10.93 -11.00 26.35
CA LYS A 15 9.88 -9.96 26.28
C LYS A 15 9.27 -9.79 24.88
N ASP A 16 10.08 -9.93 23.83
CA ASP A 16 9.61 -9.84 22.45
C ASP A 16 8.75 -11.06 22.06
N GLU A 17 9.05 -12.23 22.62
CA GLU A 17 8.30 -13.47 22.38
C GLU A 17 6.90 -13.43 22.99
N ASP A 18 6.76 -12.90 24.21
CA ASP A 18 5.47 -12.73 24.88
C ASP A 18 4.58 -11.72 24.14
N ARG A 19 5.17 -10.66 23.59
CA ARG A 19 4.44 -9.68 22.77
C ARG A 19 3.92 -10.30 21.47
N VAL A 20 4.76 -11.01 20.73
CA VAL A 20 4.36 -11.68 19.48
C VAL A 20 3.26 -12.71 19.74
N ALA A 21 3.36 -13.47 20.84
CA ALA A 21 2.33 -14.43 21.23
C ALA A 21 0.98 -13.75 21.52
N HIS A 22 1.00 -12.61 22.20
CA HIS A 22 -0.20 -11.81 22.48
C HIS A 22 -0.82 -11.26 21.19
N ASP A 23 -0.02 -10.65 20.31
CA ASP A 23 -0.48 -10.10 19.04
C ASP A 23 -1.13 -11.18 18.14
N ILE A 24 -0.61 -12.41 18.16
CA ILE A 24 -1.22 -13.55 17.46
C ILE A 24 -2.58 -13.88 18.05
N VAL A 25 -2.69 -14.03 19.38
CA VAL A 25 -3.95 -14.38 20.05
C VAL A 25 -5.01 -13.31 19.81
N GLU A 26 -4.65 -12.03 19.91
CA GLU A 26 -5.58 -10.92 19.65
C GLU A 26 -6.07 -10.93 18.21
N LYS A 27 -5.17 -11.10 17.23
CA LYS A 27 -5.52 -11.21 15.82
C LYS A 27 -6.45 -12.40 15.55
N GLU A 28 -6.15 -13.57 16.10
CA GLU A 28 -6.99 -14.76 15.94
C GLU A 28 -8.37 -14.56 16.57
N ALA A 29 -8.43 -13.99 17.77
CA ALA A 29 -9.70 -13.67 18.43
C ALA A 29 -10.51 -12.66 17.61
N TRP A 30 -9.87 -11.64 17.05
CA TRP A 30 -10.49 -10.66 16.17
C TRP A 30 -11.04 -11.30 14.90
N LEU A 31 -10.27 -12.15 14.19
CA LEU A 31 -10.76 -12.91 13.03
C LEU A 31 -11.96 -13.77 13.41
N ARG A 32 -11.87 -14.52 14.52
CA ARG A 32 -12.96 -15.37 15.01
C ARG A 32 -14.20 -14.58 15.41
N SER A 33 -14.07 -13.34 15.90
CA SER A 33 -15.24 -12.50 16.22
C SER A 33 -16.07 -12.15 14.97
N PHE A 34 -15.48 -12.22 13.78
CA PHE A 34 -16.20 -12.12 12.52
C PHE A 34 -16.63 -13.48 11.95
N GLY A 35 -16.31 -14.60 12.62
CA GLY A 35 -16.54 -15.94 12.07
C GLY A 35 -15.52 -16.33 10.99
N MET A 36 -14.35 -15.70 10.95
CA MET A 36 -13.26 -16.10 10.05
C MET A 36 -12.40 -17.20 10.68
N ALA A 37 -11.92 -18.14 9.87
CA ALA A 37 -10.89 -19.08 10.32
C ALA A 37 -9.52 -18.36 10.40
N PRO A 38 -8.82 -18.41 11.54
CA PRO A 38 -7.45 -17.90 11.62
C PRO A 38 -6.52 -18.77 10.77
N TYR A 39 -5.47 -18.16 10.24
CA TYR A 39 -4.40 -18.86 9.55
C TYR A 39 -3.19 -18.88 10.47
N THR A 40 -2.90 -20.06 11.02
CA THR A 40 -1.64 -20.33 11.68
C THR A 40 -0.97 -21.47 10.93
N SER A 41 0.03 -21.16 10.10
CA SER A 41 0.91 -22.21 9.61
C SER A 41 1.73 -22.74 10.79
N PRO A 42 1.93 -24.05 10.95
CA PRO A 42 2.87 -24.61 11.92
C PRO A 42 4.30 -24.05 11.79
N SER A 43 4.66 -23.46 10.64
CA SER A 43 5.94 -22.80 10.39
C SER A 43 6.01 -21.33 10.84
N ASP A 44 4.86 -20.65 10.98
CA ASP A 44 4.80 -19.25 11.45
C ASP A 44 5.07 -19.19 12.96
N TYR A 45 4.82 -20.32 13.63
CA TYR A 45 5.40 -20.60 14.91
C TYR A 45 6.83 -21.13 14.73
N ASN A 46 7.83 -20.32 15.07
CA ASN A 46 9.01 -20.92 15.69
C ASN A 46 8.60 -21.35 17.12
N ILE A 47 7.78 -22.40 17.24
CA ILE A 47 7.20 -22.93 18.51
C ILE A 47 8.32 -23.33 19.49
N SER A 48 9.56 -23.50 19.02
CA SER A 48 10.71 -23.68 19.93
C SER A 48 10.98 -22.44 20.80
N LYS A 49 10.48 -21.26 20.42
CA LYS A 49 10.62 -19.98 21.13
C LYS A 49 9.32 -19.50 21.77
N VAL A 50 8.18 -19.61 21.08
CA VAL A 50 6.88 -19.22 21.65
C VAL A 50 6.26 -20.40 22.42
N ASN A 51 6.13 -20.24 23.74
CA ASN A 51 5.64 -21.29 24.64
C ASN A 51 4.18 -21.67 24.33
N LYS A 52 3.99 -22.73 23.53
CA LYS A 52 2.69 -23.24 23.05
C LYS A 52 1.62 -23.36 24.14
N LYS A 53 2.00 -23.77 25.35
CA LYS A 53 1.09 -23.87 26.52
C LYS A 53 0.50 -22.52 26.94
N ARG A 54 1.23 -21.42 26.71
CA ARG A 54 0.82 -20.07 27.11
C ARG A 54 -0.20 -19.47 26.13
N VAL A 55 -0.01 -19.69 24.83
CA VAL A 55 -1.00 -19.34 23.79
C VAL A 55 -2.31 -20.11 24.03
N GLU A 56 -2.22 -21.40 24.33
CA GLU A 56 -3.38 -22.23 24.68
C GLU A 56 -4.10 -21.71 25.94
N SER A 57 -3.37 -21.25 26.96
CA SER A 57 -3.95 -20.65 28.18
C SER A 57 -4.65 -19.30 27.96
N LEU A 58 -4.18 -18.49 27.00
CA LEU A 58 -4.80 -17.21 26.65
C LEU A 58 -6.10 -17.41 25.84
N ASN A 59 -6.13 -18.43 24.98
CA ASN A 59 -7.30 -18.79 24.18
C ASN A 59 -8.51 -19.27 25.01
N THR A 60 -8.27 -19.86 26.19
CA THR A 60 -9.34 -20.35 27.08
C THR A 60 -10.15 -19.24 27.76
N THR A 61 -9.66 -18.00 27.78
CA THR A 61 -10.30 -16.90 28.52
C THR A 61 -11.37 -16.12 27.75
N ASN A 62 -11.40 -16.20 26.41
CA ASN A 62 -12.22 -15.30 25.55
C ASN A 62 -13.24 -16.00 24.63
N THR A 63 -13.43 -17.32 24.75
CA THR A 63 -14.10 -18.12 23.70
C THR A 63 -15.58 -18.43 23.91
N GLN A 64 -16.21 -18.00 25.03
CA GLN A 64 -17.56 -18.46 25.36
C GLN A 64 -18.72 -17.84 24.55
N ASN A 65 -18.50 -16.84 23.68
CA ASN A 65 -19.57 -16.18 22.90
C ASN A 65 -19.21 -15.89 21.42
N LEU A 66 -18.26 -16.61 20.83
CA LEU A 66 -17.85 -16.35 19.43
C LEU A 66 -18.79 -17.03 18.42
N PRO A 67 -19.04 -16.41 17.25
CA PRO A 67 -19.84 -17.03 16.19
C PRO A 67 -19.15 -18.27 15.61
N ALA A 68 -19.94 -19.10 14.93
CA ALA A 68 -19.40 -20.21 14.15
C ALA A 68 -18.41 -19.66 13.11
N CYS A 69 -17.20 -20.25 13.08
CA CYS A 69 -16.14 -19.84 12.17
C CYS A 69 -16.15 -20.66 10.89
N GLU A 70 -15.73 -20.02 9.80
CA GLU A 70 -15.36 -20.71 8.56
C GLU A 70 -14.30 -21.78 8.84
N LYS A 71 -14.31 -22.84 8.02
CA LYS A 71 -13.37 -23.96 8.18
C LYS A 71 -12.03 -23.72 7.49
N ILE A 72 -12.03 -22.85 6.47
CA ILE A 72 -10.87 -22.62 5.61
C ILE A 72 -10.42 -21.17 5.81
N PRO A 73 -9.16 -20.93 6.22
CA PRO A 73 -8.66 -19.57 6.40
C PRO A 73 -8.71 -18.77 5.09
N GLY A 74 -9.08 -17.50 5.19
CA GLY A 74 -9.22 -16.61 4.04
C GLY A 74 -10.59 -16.66 3.33
N VAL A 75 -11.50 -17.56 3.72
CA VAL A 75 -12.90 -17.50 3.24
C VAL A 75 -13.63 -16.38 3.97
N LEU A 76 -14.18 -15.42 3.24
CA LEU A 76 -14.83 -14.26 3.84
C LEU A 76 -16.22 -14.57 4.40
N SER A 77 -16.37 -14.41 5.71
CA SER A 77 -17.68 -14.45 6.37
C SER A 77 -18.54 -13.23 5.98
N ALA A 78 -19.87 -13.37 6.14
CA ALA A 78 -20.79 -12.25 5.92
C ALA A 78 -20.53 -11.07 6.87
N GLY A 79 -20.19 -11.34 8.14
CA GLY A 79 -19.87 -10.32 9.12
C GLY A 79 -18.63 -9.51 8.73
N PHE A 80 -17.58 -10.17 8.25
CA PHE A 80 -16.37 -9.49 7.81
C PHE A 80 -16.60 -8.67 6.53
N LYS A 81 -17.39 -9.19 5.58
CA LYS A 81 -17.78 -8.42 4.38
C LYS A 81 -18.55 -7.15 4.74
N HIS A 82 -19.51 -7.25 5.67
CA HIS A 82 -20.26 -6.10 6.16
C HIS A 82 -19.35 -5.07 6.85
N HIS A 83 -18.39 -5.53 7.64
CA HIS A 83 -17.40 -4.69 8.30
C HIS A 83 -16.54 -3.89 7.31
N LEU A 84 -15.94 -4.57 6.32
CA LEU A 84 -15.16 -3.90 5.28
C LEU A 84 -16.00 -2.96 4.41
N GLU A 85 -17.25 -3.32 4.12
CA GLU A 85 -18.18 -2.43 3.43
C GLU A 85 -18.47 -1.17 4.25
N GLY A 86 -18.66 -1.30 5.57
CA GLY A 86 -18.82 -0.17 6.48
C GLY A 86 -17.61 0.77 6.45
N LEU A 87 -16.40 0.22 6.54
CA LEU A 87 -15.16 1.01 6.44
C LEU A 87 -15.01 1.70 5.08
N LYS A 88 -15.37 1.00 3.99
CA LYS A 88 -15.38 1.58 2.64
C LYS A 88 -16.37 2.76 2.55
N GLN A 89 -17.58 2.60 3.09
CA GLN A 89 -18.58 3.68 3.09
C GLN A 89 -18.17 4.85 3.97
N ASP A 90 -17.55 4.61 5.12
CA ASP A 90 -16.96 5.66 5.95
C ASP A 90 -15.90 6.45 5.17
N CYS A 91 -15.00 5.75 4.47
CA CYS A 91 -14.03 6.40 3.59
C CYS A 91 -14.70 7.29 2.53
N LEU A 92 -15.77 6.80 1.89
CA LEU A 92 -16.43 7.52 0.80
C LEU A 92 -17.28 8.72 1.24
N THR A 93 -17.85 8.68 2.44
CA THR A 93 -18.93 9.60 2.85
C THR A 93 -18.58 10.48 4.04
N SER A 94 -17.65 10.04 4.90
CA SER A 94 -17.32 10.75 6.13
C SER A 94 -16.61 12.07 5.83
N VAL A 95 -16.98 13.10 6.59
CA VAL A 95 -16.29 14.41 6.55
C VAL A 95 -14.81 14.26 6.85
N ASN A 96 -14.45 13.25 7.63
CA ASN A 96 -13.07 12.98 8.01
C ASN A 96 -12.24 12.58 6.78
N TRP A 97 -12.74 11.65 5.97
CA TRP A 97 -12.04 11.20 4.76
C TRP A 97 -12.24 12.13 3.55
N SER A 98 -13.16 13.10 3.64
CA SER A 98 -13.58 13.92 2.51
C SER A 98 -12.43 14.61 1.78
N GLY A 99 -11.39 15.05 2.49
CA GLY A 99 -10.19 15.65 1.91
C GLY A 99 -9.40 14.65 1.06
N ALA A 100 -9.01 13.52 1.65
CA ALA A 100 -8.24 12.47 0.98
C ALA A 100 -9.02 11.89 -0.22
N CYS A 101 -10.29 11.56 -0.02
CA CYS A 101 -11.15 11.04 -1.07
C CYS A 101 -11.40 12.06 -2.19
N SER A 102 -11.52 13.35 -1.88
CA SER A 102 -11.66 14.40 -2.90
C SER A 102 -10.40 14.53 -3.74
N GLN A 103 -9.22 14.48 -3.14
CA GLN A 103 -7.94 14.54 -3.86
C GLN A 103 -7.77 13.32 -4.77
N VAL A 104 -8.04 12.12 -4.27
CA VAL A 104 -7.98 10.89 -5.08
C VAL A 104 -9.03 10.91 -6.20
N SER A 105 -10.27 11.30 -5.89
CA SER A 105 -11.35 11.43 -6.88
C SER A 105 -10.98 12.43 -7.97
N TYR A 106 -10.39 13.57 -7.59
CA TYR A 106 -9.91 14.57 -8.54
C TYR A 106 -8.84 14.00 -9.48
N ALA A 107 -7.83 13.32 -8.93
CA ALA A 107 -6.77 12.67 -9.71
C ALA A 107 -7.33 11.61 -10.68
N ILE A 108 -8.22 10.74 -10.21
CA ILE A 108 -8.86 9.69 -11.03
C ILE A 108 -9.68 10.30 -12.19
N LYS A 109 -10.35 11.43 -11.97
CA LYS A 109 -11.16 12.11 -13.00
C LYS A 109 -10.33 12.60 -14.19
N GLN A 110 -9.06 12.94 -13.97
CA GLN A 110 -8.15 13.41 -15.03
C GLN A 110 -7.70 12.33 -16.01
N HIS A 111 -7.90 11.05 -15.67
CA HIS A 111 -7.35 9.92 -16.43
C HIS A 111 -8.44 8.96 -16.90
N THR A 112 -8.08 7.93 -17.65
CA THR A 112 -8.90 6.72 -17.79
C THR A 112 -8.17 5.63 -17.03
N ILE A 113 -8.77 5.13 -15.95
CA ILE A 113 -8.16 4.13 -15.08
C ILE A 113 -8.71 2.76 -15.47
N ASP A 114 -7.87 1.92 -16.06
CA ASP A 114 -8.25 0.55 -16.46
C ASP A 114 -7.91 -0.46 -15.36
N LYS A 115 -6.97 -0.10 -14.49
CA LYS A 115 -6.39 -0.98 -13.47
C LYS A 115 -6.10 -0.20 -12.18
N VAL A 116 -6.40 -0.82 -11.05
CA VAL A 116 -5.95 -0.41 -9.73
C VAL A 116 -4.99 -1.48 -9.23
N VAL A 117 -3.76 -1.12 -8.88
CA VAL A 117 -2.73 -2.03 -8.40
C VAL A 117 -2.34 -1.63 -6.99
N ILE A 118 -2.43 -2.56 -6.05
CA ILE A 118 -2.08 -2.39 -4.65
C ILE A 118 -0.76 -3.10 -4.40
N LEU A 119 0.23 -2.36 -3.90
CA LEU A 119 1.56 -2.84 -3.58
C LEU A 119 1.81 -2.70 -2.09
N GLY A 120 2.26 -3.78 -1.44
CA GLY A 120 2.74 -3.72 -0.06
C GLY A 120 1.63 -3.60 0.99
N SER A 121 0.46 -4.23 0.78
CA SER A 121 -0.63 -4.17 1.76
C SER A 121 -0.46 -5.10 2.95
N ALA A 122 0.64 -5.89 2.97
CA ALA A 122 0.91 -6.95 3.93
C ALA A 122 -0.18 -8.02 3.99
N SER A 123 0.20 -9.18 4.51
CA SER A 123 -0.75 -10.25 4.78
C SER A 123 -1.35 -10.08 6.18
N ILE A 124 -2.68 -10.08 6.24
CA ILE A 124 -3.43 -10.12 7.52
C ILE A 124 -3.19 -11.42 8.28
N PHE A 125 -2.70 -12.44 7.58
CA PHE A 125 -2.48 -13.77 8.14
C PHE A 125 -1.04 -13.94 8.63
N SER A 126 -0.04 -13.42 7.93
CA SER A 126 1.39 -13.61 8.27
C SER A 126 2.00 -12.50 9.12
N HIS A 127 1.44 -11.30 9.15
CA HIS A 127 1.95 -10.21 9.98
C HIS A 127 1.24 -10.13 11.35
N THR A 128 2.03 -10.04 12.43
CA THR A 128 1.55 -9.96 13.81
C THR A 128 1.46 -8.50 14.25
N GLY A 129 0.33 -8.09 14.82
CA GLY A 129 0.20 -6.78 15.50
C GLY A 129 -0.33 -5.62 14.65
N GLU A 130 -0.61 -5.80 13.35
CA GLU A 130 -1.08 -4.70 12.47
C GLU A 130 -2.47 -4.93 11.86
N TYR A 131 -3.26 -5.88 12.37
CA TYR A 131 -4.59 -6.18 11.79
C TYR A 131 -5.57 -4.99 11.85
N VAL A 132 -5.43 -4.12 12.86
CA VAL A 132 -6.21 -2.87 12.97
C VAL A 132 -5.86 -1.91 11.83
N PHE A 133 -4.58 -1.79 11.48
CA PHE A 133 -4.16 -0.97 10.35
C PHE A 133 -4.65 -1.59 9.05
N TRP A 134 -4.42 -2.89 8.87
CA TRP A 134 -4.81 -3.61 7.66
C TRP A 134 -6.29 -3.38 7.29
N GLN A 135 -7.23 -3.46 8.25
CA GLN A 135 -8.66 -3.28 7.95
C GLN A 135 -8.98 -1.87 7.42
N HIS A 136 -8.36 -0.82 7.99
CA HIS A 136 -8.59 0.55 7.56
C HIS A 136 -7.95 0.83 6.21
N GLU A 137 -6.76 0.26 5.96
CA GLU A 137 -6.10 0.33 4.66
C GLU A 137 -6.96 -0.33 3.58
N MET A 138 -7.48 -1.54 3.86
CA MET A 138 -8.37 -2.23 2.93
C MET A 138 -9.67 -1.47 2.70
N GLY A 139 -10.26 -0.87 3.74
CA GLY A 139 -11.40 0.03 3.58
C GLY A 139 -11.10 1.17 2.59
N PHE A 140 -9.94 1.81 2.74
CA PHE A 140 -9.51 2.88 1.85
C PHE A 140 -9.21 2.40 0.42
N VAL A 141 -8.52 1.27 0.26
CA VAL A 141 -8.26 0.62 -1.03
C VAL A 141 -9.56 0.31 -1.77
N LEU A 142 -10.55 -0.25 -1.06
CA LEU A 142 -11.86 -0.55 -1.64
C LEU A 142 -12.61 0.73 -2.02
N ALA A 143 -12.44 1.82 -1.26
CA ALA A 143 -13.04 3.12 -1.59
C ALA A 143 -12.39 3.74 -2.83
N ILE A 144 -11.06 3.69 -2.95
CA ILE A 144 -10.33 4.10 -4.16
C ILE A 144 -10.82 3.30 -5.38
N PHE A 145 -10.97 1.98 -5.22
CA PHE A 145 -11.48 1.13 -6.29
C PHE A 145 -12.93 1.48 -6.67
N GLU A 146 -13.79 1.80 -5.70
CA GLU A 146 -15.15 2.29 -5.94
C GLU A 146 -15.15 3.61 -6.73
N LEU A 147 -14.30 4.57 -6.35
CA LEU A 147 -14.15 5.83 -7.09
C LEU A 147 -13.71 5.60 -8.55
N ALA A 148 -12.80 4.65 -8.77
CA ALA A 148 -12.38 4.27 -10.13
C ALA A 148 -13.52 3.62 -10.93
N LYS A 149 -14.34 2.75 -10.30
CA LYS A 149 -15.52 2.14 -10.94
C LYS A 149 -16.58 3.19 -11.28
N GLN A 150 -16.90 4.11 -10.37
CA GLN A 150 -17.85 5.19 -10.60
C GLN A 150 -17.41 6.08 -11.76
N GLN A 151 -16.11 6.37 -11.83
CA GLN A 151 -15.54 7.13 -12.94
C GLN A 151 -15.70 6.38 -14.26
N ALA A 152 -15.39 5.09 -14.30
CA ALA A 152 -15.53 4.27 -15.50
C ALA A 152 -16.99 4.20 -15.97
N GLN A 153 -17.94 4.05 -15.04
CA GLN A 153 -19.37 4.11 -15.34
C GLN A 153 -19.78 5.46 -15.93
N SER A 154 -19.33 6.57 -15.33
CA SER A 154 -19.63 7.93 -15.82
C SER A 154 -19.08 8.19 -17.23
N LYS A 155 -17.90 7.62 -17.53
CA LYS A 155 -17.24 7.71 -18.85
C LYS A 155 -17.66 6.62 -19.83
N LYS A 156 -18.53 5.68 -19.42
CA LYS A 156 -18.94 4.50 -20.19
C LYS A 156 -17.76 3.66 -20.68
N THR A 157 -16.73 3.53 -19.86
CA THR A 157 -15.55 2.68 -20.14
C THR A 157 -15.65 1.36 -19.40
N ARG A 158 -14.71 0.44 -19.66
CA ARG A 158 -14.63 -0.85 -18.96
C ARG A 158 -14.42 -0.62 -17.47
N THR A 159 -15.10 -1.42 -16.64
CA THR A 159 -14.85 -1.48 -15.20
C THR A 159 -13.38 -1.79 -14.93
N PRO A 160 -12.69 -1.00 -14.09
CA PRO A 160 -11.30 -1.23 -13.77
C PRO A 160 -11.11 -2.60 -13.09
N LYS A 161 -9.94 -3.20 -13.29
CA LYS A 161 -9.54 -4.42 -12.56
C LYS A 161 -8.73 -4.05 -11.31
N LEU A 162 -8.89 -4.81 -10.23
CA LEU A 162 -8.14 -4.66 -8.99
C LEU A 162 -7.09 -5.76 -8.88
N TYR A 163 -5.82 -5.40 -8.69
CA TYR A 163 -4.71 -6.32 -8.50
C TYR A 163 -3.98 -6.05 -7.20
N PHE A 164 -3.49 -7.10 -6.57
CA PHE A 164 -2.67 -7.04 -5.35
C PHE A 164 -1.34 -7.75 -5.58
N GLN A 165 -0.25 -7.13 -5.16
CA GLN A 165 1.06 -7.76 -5.11
C GLN A 165 1.72 -7.48 -3.76
N ASP A 166 2.03 -8.55 -3.06
CA ASP A 166 2.85 -8.52 -1.85
C ASP A 166 3.56 -9.87 -1.71
N PRO A 167 4.90 -9.89 -1.54
CA PRO A 167 5.64 -11.15 -1.39
C PRO A 167 5.26 -11.92 -0.12
N SER A 168 4.60 -11.29 0.85
CA SER A 168 4.16 -11.93 2.10
C SER A 168 2.81 -12.64 2.02
N PHE A 169 2.09 -12.54 0.89
CA PHE A 169 0.78 -13.16 0.76
C PHE A 169 0.84 -14.68 0.78
N CYS A 170 0.00 -15.27 1.63
CA CYS A 170 -0.22 -16.70 1.69
C CYS A 170 -1.51 -17.10 0.94
N ALA A 171 -1.80 -18.40 0.88
CA ALA A 171 -3.00 -18.91 0.21
C ALA A 171 -4.31 -18.39 0.83
N ALA A 172 -4.32 -18.03 2.11
CA ALA A 172 -5.47 -17.42 2.75
C ALA A 172 -5.70 -15.97 2.27
N ASP A 173 -4.64 -15.18 2.07
CA ASP A 173 -4.75 -13.85 1.47
C ASP A 173 -5.30 -13.93 0.05
N HIS A 174 -4.85 -14.91 -0.74
CA HIS A 174 -5.32 -15.10 -2.12
C HIS A 174 -6.84 -15.32 -2.17
N ARG A 175 -7.36 -16.20 -1.29
CA ARG A 175 -8.81 -16.43 -1.19
C ARG A 175 -9.55 -15.17 -0.76
N LEU A 176 -9.05 -14.52 0.29
CA LEU A 176 -9.68 -13.32 0.85
C LEU A 176 -9.76 -12.21 -0.19
N LEU A 177 -8.64 -11.89 -0.86
CA LEU A 177 -8.54 -10.80 -1.82
C LEU A 177 -9.32 -11.10 -3.10
N GLN A 178 -9.42 -12.37 -3.50
CA GLN A 178 -10.28 -12.79 -4.61
C GLN A 178 -11.76 -12.60 -4.30
N ASP A 179 -12.20 -12.95 -3.08
CA ASP A 179 -13.58 -12.72 -2.64
C ASP A 179 -13.93 -11.22 -2.54
N LEU A 180 -12.94 -10.34 -2.35
CA LEU A 180 -13.09 -8.88 -2.45
C LEU A 180 -13.11 -8.35 -3.89
N GLY A 181 -13.03 -9.23 -4.89
CA GLY A 181 -13.03 -8.86 -6.32
C GLY A 181 -11.65 -8.46 -6.87
N GLY A 182 -10.58 -8.73 -6.12
CA GLY A 182 -9.20 -8.55 -6.55
C GLY A 182 -8.60 -9.78 -7.21
N GLN A 183 -7.43 -9.60 -7.81
CA GLN A 183 -6.57 -10.69 -8.25
C GLN A 183 -5.18 -10.52 -7.64
N VAL A 184 -4.69 -11.53 -6.93
CA VAL A 184 -3.29 -11.56 -6.48
C VAL A 184 -2.40 -11.94 -7.66
N ILE A 185 -1.35 -11.16 -7.88
CA ILE A 185 -0.33 -11.39 -8.91
C ILE A 185 1.03 -11.65 -8.24
N GLN A 186 1.92 -12.35 -8.95
CA GLN A 186 3.21 -12.73 -8.39
C GLN A 186 4.18 -11.56 -8.39
N ASP A 187 5.04 -11.45 -7.38
CA ASP A 187 6.16 -10.51 -7.41
C ASP A 187 7.26 -10.98 -8.38
N PRO A 188 7.82 -10.12 -9.26
CA PRO A 188 7.58 -8.68 -9.44
C PRO A 188 6.68 -8.34 -10.67
N GLU A 189 5.68 -9.16 -11.00
CA GLU A 189 4.88 -9.03 -12.23
C GLU A 189 4.15 -7.68 -12.35
N ALA A 190 3.77 -7.04 -11.24
CA ALA A 190 3.09 -5.75 -11.22
C ALA A 190 3.82 -4.72 -12.08
N PHE A 191 5.13 -4.59 -11.87
CA PHE A 191 5.98 -3.62 -12.54
C PHE A 191 6.21 -3.96 -14.02
N MET A 192 6.19 -5.25 -14.36
CA MET A 192 6.47 -5.71 -15.71
C MET A 192 5.25 -5.70 -16.62
N ARG A 193 4.04 -5.92 -16.08
CA ARG A 193 2.84 -6.23 -16.88
C ARG A 193 1.60 -5.45 -16.50
N TYR A 194 1.49 -4.98 -15.27
CA TYR A 194 0.22 -4.46 -14.75
C TYR A 194 0.21 -2.96 -14.55
N ILE A 195 1.37 -2.31 -14.37
CA ILE A 195 1.46 -0.86 -14.17
C ILE A 195 1.85 -0.15 -15.47
N ASP A 196 1.01 0.82 -15.86
CA ASP A 196 1.20 1.67 -17.04
C ASP A 196 0.49 3.03 -16.88
N GLY A 197 0.53 3.86 -17.94
CA GLY A 197 -0.13 5.17 -17.98
C GLY A 197 -1.67 5.19 -17.90
N LYS A 198 -2.32 4.05 -17.63
CA LYS A 198 -3.76 3.94 -17.32
C LYS A 198 -4.01 3.24 -15.99
N THR A 199 -2.98 3.12 -15.17
CA THR A 199 -3.04 2.41 -13.89
C THR A 199 -3.04 3.42 -12.74
N LEU A 200 -3.91 3.19 -11.75
CA LEU A 200 -3.77 3.78 -10.42
C LEU A 200 -2.99 2.80 -9.55
N VAL A 201 -1.92 3.26 -8.91
CA VAL A 201 -1.14 2.47 -7.95
C VAL A 201 -1.36 3.01 -6.56
N PHE A 202 -1.63 2.13 -5.60
CA PHE A 202 -1.52 2.41 -4.17
C PHE A 202 -0.33 1.63 -3.63
N ALA A 203 0.71 2.33 -3.19
CA ALA A 203 1.94 1.74 -2.71
C ALA A 203 2.26 2.28 -1.31
N LYS A 204 1.90 1.50 -0.28
CA LYS A 204 2.22 1.84 1.10
C LYS A 204 3.63 1.37 1.41
N CYS A 205 4.49 2.30 1.79
CA CYS A 205 5.87 2.06 2.22
C CYS A 205 6.63 1.00 1.40
N PRO A 206 6.64 1.07 0.05
CA PRO A 206 7.36 0.11 -0.77
C PRO A 206 8.86 0.16 -0.42
N PRO A 207 9.59 -0.98 -0.45
CA PRO A 207 11.05 -0.98 -0.36
C PRO A 207 11.65 0.07 -1.30
N LEU A 208 12.57 0.90 -0.80
CA LEU A 208 13.05 2.06 -1.56
C LEU A 208 13.68 1.64 -2.90
N THR A 209 14.36 0.50 -2.95
CA THR A 209 14.90 -0.05 -4.21
C THR A 209 13.79 -0.31 -5.23
N MET A 210 12.76 -1.06 -4.85
CA MET A 210 11.57 -1.33 -5.67
C MET A 210 10.85 -0.04 -6.09
N TYR A 211 10.75 0.93 -5.17
CA TYR A 211 10.10 2.20 -5.44
C TYR A 211 10.78 2.95 -6.59
N PHE A 212 12.10 3.18 -6.47
CA PHE A 212 12.84 3.96 -7.45
C PHE A 212 13.18 3.20 -8.73
N GLN A 213 13.54 1.93 -8.64
CA GLN A 213 13.98 1.14 -9.80
C GLN A 213 12.82 0.62 -10.64
N ASP A 214 11.68 0.32 -10.00
CA ASP A 214 10.55 -0.30 -10.68
C ASP A 214 9.35 0.65 -10.75
N LEU A 215 8.77 1.04 -9.60
CA LEU A 215 7.50 1.77 -9.59
C LEU A 215 7.59 3.12 -10.34
N LEU A 216 8.57 3.97 -10.01
CA LEU A 216 8.68 5.29 -10.63
C LEU A 216 8.93 5.21 -12.16
N GLN A 217 9.59 4.14 -12.63
CA GLN A 217 9.89 3.93 -14.05
C GLN A 217 8.65 3.52 -14.87
N THR A 218 7.68 2.84 -14.25
CA THR A 218 6.44 2.41 -14.94
C THR A 218 5.47 3.56 -15.25
N ARG A 219 5.67 4.73 -14.64
CA ARG A 219 4.89 5.96 -14.84
C ARG A 219 3.36 5.75 -14.78
N PRO A 220 2.80 5.27 -13.65
CA PRO A 220 1.36 5.11 -13.47
C PRO A 220 0.58 6.42 -13.70
N ALA A 221 -0.69 6.35 -14.11
CA ALA A 221 -1.53 7.55 -14.26
C ALA A 221 -1.67 8.30 -12.93
N VAL A 222 -1.98 7.54 -11.87
CA VAL A 222 -2.10 8.02 -10.49
C VAL A 222 -1.25 7.13 -9.60
N CYS A 223 -0.44 7.71 -8.71
CA CYS A 223 0.35 6.99 -7.73
C CYS A 223 0.04 7.56 -6.35
N ILE A 224 -0.43 6.73 -5.44
CA ILE A 224 -0.64 7.06 -4.04
C ILE A 224 0.48 6.36 -3.28
N SER A 225 1.43 7.14 -2.75
CA SER A 225 2.65 6.61 -2.12
C SER A 225 3.21 7.56 -1.06
N THR A 226 4.21 7.09 -0.31
CA THR A 226 4.97 7.92 0.64
C THR A 226 5.64 9.11 -0.05
N ASP A 227 5.88 10.19 0.69
CA ASP A 227 6.45 11.43 0.18
C ASP A 227 7.77 11.17 -0.56
N LEU A 228 7.76 11.48 -1.86
CA LEU A 228 8.92 11.37 -2.72
C LEU A 228 10.12 12.13 -2.17
N LYS A 229 9.91 13.28 -1.51
CA LYS A 229 11.03 14.05 -0.94
C LYS A 229 11.72 13.28 0.19
N GLN A 230 10.96 12.76 1.14
CA GLN A 230 11.50 11.99 2.26
C GLN A 230 12.13 10.68 1.80
N THR A 231 11.53 10.02 0.81
CA THR A 231 12.07 8.76 0.27
C THR A 231 13.38 8.95 -0.50
N ILE A 232 13.61 10.10 -1.15
CA ILE A 232 14.91 10.41 -1.79
C ILE A 232 16.04 10.43 -0.75
N ASP A 233 15.83 11.11 0.37
CA ASP A 233 16.87 11.23 1.40
C ASP A 233 17.21 9.86 2.01
N GLY A 234 16.18 9.04 2.28
CA GLY A 234 16.37 7.65 2.71
C GLY A 234 17.10 6.80 1.68
N ALA A 235 16.76 6.92 0.40
CA ALA A 235 17.37 6.13 -0.67
C ALA A 235 18.84 6.51 -0.89
N LEU A 236 19.19 7.80 -0.83
CA LEU A 236 20.56 8.28 -0.90
C LEU A 236 21.41 7.77 0.28
N TYR A 237 20.82 7.76 1.48
CA TYR A 237 21.47 7.16 2.65
C TYR A 237 21.77 5.67 2.41
N LEU A 238 20.79 4.89 1.96
CA LEU A 238 20.98 3.46 1.66
C LEU A 238 22.01 3.22 0.55
N GLN A 239 21.98 4.01 -0.53
CA GLN A 239 22.99 3.94 -1.59
C GLN A 239 24.40 4.19 -1.06
N SER A 240 24.57 5.15 -0.14
CA SER A 240 25.86 5.49 0.44
C SER A 240 26.40 4.48 1.46
N LYS A 241 25.51 3.68 2.08
CA LYS A 241 25.84 2.82 3.22
C LYS A 241 25.76 1.32 2.93
N TYR A 242 24.79 0.87 2.15
CA TYR A 242 24.39 -0.54 2.10
C TYR A 242 24.48 -1.19 0.71
N SER A 243 24.91 -0.49 -0.33
CA SER A 243 24.95 -1.00 -1.72
C SER A 243 23.60 -1.55 -2.21
N ASP A 244 22.50 -1.19 -1.54
CA ASP A 244 21.13 -1.57 -1.90
C ASP A 244 20.74 -1.01 -3.27
N PHE A 245 21.37 0.10 -3.66
CA PHE A 245 21.29 0.67 -4.99
C PHE A 245 22.57 0.40 -5.77
N PRO A 246 22.50 0.23 -7.10
CA PRO A 246 23.67 0.30 -7.96
C PRO A 246 24.45 1.59 -7.67
N PRO A 247 25.80 1.53 -7.60
CA PRO A 247 26.63 2.67 -7.18
C PRO A 247 26.41 3.97 -7.97
N ASN A 248 25.96 3.85 -9.22
CA ASN A 248 25.70 4.98 -10.12
C ASN A 248 24.20 5.16 -10.44
N PHE A 249 23.31 4.56 -9.66
CA PHE A 249 21.87 4.74 -9.88
C PHE A 249 21.46 6.18 -9.52
N ASP A 250 20.88 6.89 -10.49
CA ASP A 250 20.47 8.28 -10.31
C ASP A 250 19.11 8.39 -9.63
N ILE A 251 19.12 8.35 -8.29
CA ILE A 251 17.92 8.46 -7.44
C ILE A 251 17.21 9.79 -7.68
N ARG A 252 17.96 10.89 -7.74
CA ARG A 252 17.41 12.25 -7.89
C ARG A 252 16.82 12.42 -9.28
N GLY A 253 17.55 12.09 -10.33
CA GLY A 253 17.06 12.18 -11.70
C GLY A 253 15.86 11.27 -11.97
N THR A 254 15.79 10.10 -11.33
CA THR A 254 14.61 9.23 -11.38
C THR A 254 13.39 9.90 -10.76
N ALA A 255 13.51 10.45 -9.55
CA ALA A 255 12.43 11.19 -8.91
C ALA A 255 11.99 12.41 -9.71
N GLU A 256 12.95 13.19 -10.21
CA GLU A 256 12.69 14.37 -11.05
C GLU A 256 11.93 13.97 -12.32
N SER A 257 12.40 12.93 -13.03
CA SER A 257 11.75 12.39 -14.24
C SER A 257 10.31 11.92 -13.98
N PHE A 258 10.08 11.28 -12.84
CA PHE A 258 8.74 10.87 -12.42
C PHE A 258 7.82 12.08 -12.21
N MET A 259 8.33 13.16 -11.60
CA MET A 259 7.56 14.38 -11.31
C MET A 259 7.28 15.26 -12.53
N ILE A 260 7.96 15.06 -13.66
CA ILE A 260 7.72 15.84 -14.89
C ILE A 260 6.25 15.74 -15.31
N GLY A 261 5.58 16.89 -15.33
CA GLY A 261 4.17 17.01 -15.73
C GLY A 261 3.18 16.43 -14.71
N ARG A 262 3.62 16.10 -13.49
CA ARG A 262 2.76 15.62 -12.42
C ARG A 262 2.39 16.74 -11.45
N GLN A 263 1.15 16.68 -11.00
CA GLN A 263 0.67 17.40 -9.82
C GLN A 263 0.74 16.46 -8.61
N LYS A 264 0.74 17.04 -7.41
CA LYS A 264 0.71 16.27 -6.16
C LYS A 264 -0.15 16.94 -5.09
N ALA A 265 -0.70 16.14 -4.19
CA ALA A 265 -1.44 16.59 -3.02
C ALA A 265 -1.14 15.69 -1.82
N GLU A 266 -1.12 16.30 -0.63
CA GLU A 266 -0.86 15.62 0.64
C GLU A 266 -2.16 15.02 1.18
N LEU A 267 -2.16 13.70 1.44
CA LEU A 267 -3.32 12.97 1.99
C LEU A 267 -3.36 13.00 3.52
N HIS A 268 -2.19 13.16 4.16
CA HIS A 268 -1.97 12.97 5.60
C HIS A 268 -2.84 13.86 6.51
N GLN A 269 -2.96 15.16 6.23
CA GLN A 269 -3.73 16.10 7.07
C GLN A 269 -5.23 15.76 7.16
N ALA A 270 -5.77 15.09 6.15
CA ALA A 270 -7.18 14.69 6.13
C ALA A 270 -7.45 13.43 6.98
N MET A 271 -6.44 12.72 7.50
CA MET A 271 -6.67 11.41 8.16
C MET A 271 -6.31 11.37 9.64
N HIS A 272 -5.74 12.46 10.18
CA HIS A 272 -5.22 12.53 11.56
C HIS A 272 -6.27 12.29 12.65
N HIS A 273 -7.53 12.64 12.38
CA HIS A 273 -8.64 12.60 13.35
C HIS A 273 -9.42 11.27 13.32
N LEU A 274 -9.04 10.34 12.44
CA LEU A 274 -9.67 9.03 12.32
C LEU A 274 -9.22 8.02 13.38
N TYR A 275 -8.13 8.32 14.08
CA TYR A 275 -7.46 7.36 14.95
C TYR A 275 -7.23 7.87 16.39
N PRO A 276 -8.26 8.40 17.10
CA PRO A 276 -8.12 8.76 18.51
C PRO A 276 -7.87 7.54 19.42
N SER A 277 -8.12 6.33 18.93
CA SER A 277 -7.95 5.06 19.62
C SER A 277 -6.65 4.31 19.27
N ILE A 278 -5.84 4.85 18.35
CA ILE A 278 -4.52 4.28 18.04
C ILE A 278 -3.48 5.02 18.89
N PRO A 279 -2.65 4.33 19.68
CA PRO A 279 -1.61 4.98 20.47
C PRO A 279 -0.69 5.80 19.56
N ASP A 280 -0.23 6.96 20.01
CA ASP A 280 0.52 7.96 19.21
C ASP A 280 1.66 7.38 18.35
N ARG A 281 2.32 6.29 18.80
CA ARG A 281 3.39 5.61 18.06
C ARG A 281 2.93 4.73 16.89
N GLY A 282 1.65 4.37 16.83
CA GLY A 282 1.06 3.52 15.79
C GLY A 282 0.57 4.32 14.58
N LEU A 283 0.30 5.61 14.76
CA LEU A 283 -0.03 6.53 13.68
C LEU A 283 1.11 6.64 12.65
N ASP A 284 2.37 6.56 13.12
CA ASP A 284 3.60 6.64 12.30
C ASP A 284 3.66 5.59 11.18
N ASN A 285 2.99 4.44 11.30
CA ASN A 285 3.07 3.33 10.36
C ASN A 285 1.93 3.27 9.33
N PHE A 286 0.81 3.98 9.56
CA PHE A 286 -0.41 3.70 8.80
C PHE A 286 -0.41 4.37 7.42
N LEU A 287 -0.34 5.70 7.37
CA LEU A 287 -0.36 6.48 6.12
C LEU A 287 0.43 7.80 6.27
N VAL A 288 1.35 7.85 7.24
CA VAL A 288 2.15 9.05 7.51
C VAL A 288 2.97 9.38 6.27
N ASN A 289 2.91 10.67 5.89
CA ASN A 289 3.53 11.19 4.69
C ASN A 289 3.04 10.55 3.39
N MET A 290 1.77 10.13 3.29
CA MET A 290 1.20 9.72 2.00
C MET A 290 0.75 10.90 1.15
N TRP A 291 1.05 10.78 -0.13
CA TRP A 291 0.76 11.76 -1.18
C TRP A 291 0.10 11.06 -2.35
N VAL A 292 -0.76 11.78 -3.04
CA VAL A 292 -1.24 11.39 -4.36
C VAL A 292 -0.49 12.20 -5.42
N TYR A 293 0.07 11.50 -6.40
CA TYR A 293 0.74 12.04 -7.58
C TYR A 293 -0.07 11.65 -8.80
N TRP A 294 -0.41 12.62 -9.66
CA TRP A 294 -1.13 12.32 -10.89
C TRP A 294 -0.60 13.18 -12.02
N GLN A 295 -0.73 12.68 -13.24
CA GLN A 295 -0.31 13.44 -14.40
C GLN A 295 -1.31 14.60 -14.60
N GLY A 296 -0.82 15.84 -14.58
CA GLY A 296 -1.70 16.99 -14.77
C GLY A 296 -2.37 16.92 -16.16
N GLU A 297 -3.55 17.56 -16.31
CA GLU A 297 -4.03 17.88 -17.65
C GLU A 297 -2.88 18.55 -18.40
N LYS A 298 -2.71 18.25 -19.69
CA LYS A 298 -1.73 18.92 -20.55
C LYS A 298 -2.00 20.44 -20.48
N VAL A 299 -1.42 21.13 -19.51
CA VAL A 299 -1.23 22.57 -19.53
C VAL A 299 -0.20 22.76 -20.62
N ASN A 300 -0.68 22.82 -21.86
CA ASN A 300 0.08 23.06 -23.08
C ASN A 300 1.57 22.76 -22.91
N ALA A 301 1.97 21.49 -22.98
CA ALA A 301 3.37 21.09 -23.04
C ALA A 301 4.14 21.89 -24.10
N THR A 302 3.43 22.50 -25.06
CA THR A 302 3.90 23.50 -26.01
C THR A 302 4.40 24.82 -25.42
N ARG A 303 4.08 25.27 -24.20
CA ARG A 303 4.55 26.57 -23.70
C ARG A 303 5.86 26.46 -22.91
N GLU A 304 6.00 25.42 -22.08
CA GLU A 304 7.26 25.14 -21.38
C GLU A 304 8.26 24.38 -22.25
N ALA A 305 7.85 23.39 -23.05
CA ALA A 305 8.77 22.75 -23.99
C ALA A 305 9.25 23.71 -25.10
N LYS A 306 8.42 24.69 -25.53
CA LYS A 306 8.93 25.79 -26.40
C LYS A 306 9.85 26.75 -25.67
N LYS A 307 9.69 26.96 -24.35
CA LYS A 307 10.62 27.78 -23.55
C LYS A 307 11.97 27.07 -23.40
N VAL A 308 11.96 25.80 -23.02
CA VAL A 308 13.18 24.96 -22.88
C VAL A 308 13.85 24.77 -24.24
N GLY A 309 13.10 24.51 -25.31
CA GLY A 309 13.63 24.43 -26.67
C GLY A 309 14.19 25.77 -27.19
N LYS A 310 13.58 26.91 -26.85
CA LYS A 310 14.13 28.24 -27.16
C LYS A 310 15.40 28.55 -26.37
N LEU A 311 15.49 28.12 -25.10
CA LEU A 311 16.69 28.27 -24.27
C LEU A 311 17.82 27.40 -24.80
N GLY A 312 17.56 26.13 -25.14
CA GLY A 312 18.53 25.23 -25.76
C GLY A 312 19.06 25.75 -27.10
N ASN A 313 18.18 26.27 -27.96
CA ASN A 313 18.60 26.87 -29.23
C ASN A 313 19.39 28.18 -29.06
N LYS A 314 19.09 28.98 -28.03
CA LYS A 314 19.91 30.17 -27.69
C LYS A 314 21.29 29.78 -27.17
N ALA A 315 21.37 28.78 -26.30
CA ALA A 315 22.64 28.29 -25.76
C ALA A 315 23.52 27.70 -26.88
N LYS A 316 22.93 26.93 -27.79
CA LYS A 316 23.64 26.39 -28.96
C LYS A 316 24.19 27.49 -29.87
N LYS A 317 23.38 28.50 -30.23
CA LYS A 317 23.85 29.63 -31.05
C LYS A 317 24.95 30.46 -30.38
N TRP A 318 24.90 30.60 -29.06
CA TRP A 318 25.95 31.29 -28.32
C TRP A 318 27.27 30.50 -28.33
N LEU A 319 27.21 29.20 -28.13
CA LEU A 319 28.39 28.30 -28.24
C LEU A 319 28.98 28.27 -29.65
N GLU A 320 28.15 28.36 -30.69
CA GLU A 320 28.61 28.43 -32.09
C GLU A 320 29.17 29.81 -32.50
N SER A 321 29.06 30.82 -31.62
CA SER A 321 29.56 32.20 -31.85
C SER A 321 30.84 32.54 -31.07
N LEU A 322 31.30 31.61 -30.23
CA LEU A 322 32.61 31.65 -29.56
C LEU A 322 33.65 30.94 -30.43
#